data_AF-A0A962LDF8-F1
#
_entry.id   AF-A0A962LDF8-F1
#
_cell.length_a   1.000
_cell.length_b   1.000
_cell.length_c   1.000
_cell.angle_alpha   90.00
_cell.angle_beta   90.00
_cell.angle_gamma   90.00
#
_symmetry.space_group_name_H-M   'P 1'
#
loop_
_entity.id
_entity.type
_entity.pdbx_description
1 polymer ?
#
loop_
_entity_poly.entity_id
_entity_poly.type
_entity_poly.pdbx_seq_one_letter_code
_entity_poly.pdbx_strand_id
1 'polypeptide(L)'
;TLRHCDVLSAAAAGELRQARHAVALHACGDLHRRLIETVIAQATASLDLSPCCYHLTGATHYQPYSQAARDSGLALNRDDCRLAVQETVTAAASNRRRRQQKSAWRLGFDALQRRLRGVDDYLPVPSLPESAFDTSFADFCGRVAALKQLTLPHRVDWPYYQHLGWLRQARVSRMELPRHAFRRALELWLVLDRALYLAECDYHVQVGTFCDRQLTPRNLMIRAHRQPGLVAGPA
;
A
#
# COMPACT_ATOMS: atom_id res chain seq x y z
N THR A 1 28.52 9.12 -10.40
CA THR A 1 28.10 9.86 -9.19
C THR A 1 26.61 9.68 -9.03
N LEU A 2 26.11 9.51 -7.80
CA LEU A 2 24.67 9.44 -7.53
C LEU A 2 24.14 10.86 -7.30
N ARG A 3 22.96 11.15 -7.83
CA ARG A 3 22.24 12.42 -7.62
C ARG A 3 20.83 12.10 -7.15
N HIS A 4 20.38 12.82 -6.13
CA HIS A 4 18.99 12.74 -5.68
C HIS A 4 18.10 13.52 -6.64
N CYS A 5 16.95 12.96 -6.99
CA CYS A 5 15.97 13.56 -7.89
C CYS A 5 14.60 13.51 -7.24
N ASP A 6 13.94 14.66 -7.09
CA ASP A 6 12.51 14.71 -6.80
C ASP A 6 11.74 14.56 -8.11
N VAL A 7 11.22 13.35 -8.34
CA VAL A 7 10.56 13.00 -9.60
C VAL A 7 9.23 13.72 -9.81
N LEU A 8 8.63 14.28 -8.76
CA LEU A 8 7.39 15.08 -8.87
C LEU A 8 7.69 16.53 -9.24
N SER A 9 8.94 16.97 -9.13
CA SER A 9 9.34 18.32 -9.49
C SER A 9 9.37 18.55 -11.00
N ALA A 10 9.26 19.81 -11.42
CA ALA A 10 9.40 20.19 -12.82
C ALA A 10 10.82 19.94 -13.37
N ALA A 11 11.84 19.88 -12.49
CA ALA A 11 13.23 19.68 -12.86
C ALA A 11 13.57 18.22 -13.23
N ALA A 12 12.74 17.25 -12.81
CA ALA A 12 12.98 15.82 -12.96
C ALA A 12 13.30 15.40 -14.41
N ALA A 13 12.63 16.01 -15.39
CA ALA A 13 12.87 15.71 -16.81
C ALA A 13 14.29 16.08 -17.24
N GLY A 14 14.80 17.24 -16.80
CA GLY A 14 16.17 17.66 -17.11
C GLY A 14 17.21 16.75 -16.46
N GLU A 15 16.98 16.39 -15.20
CA GLU A 15 17.86 15.49 -14.45
C GLU A 15 17.90 14.08 -15.06
N LEU A 16 16.74 13.51 -15.40
CA LEU A 16 16.62 12.17 -15.96
C LEU A 16 17.13 12.09 -17.41
N ARG A 17 17.07 13.18 -18.18
CA ARG A 17 17.70 13.27 -19.50
C ARG A 17 19.23 13.19 -19.41
N GLN A 18 19.82 13.81 -18.39
CA GLN A 18 21.26 13.79 -18.17
C GLN A 18 21.72 12.49 -17.48
N ALA A 19 20.81 11.81 -16.78
CA ALA A 19 21.09 10.54 -16.13
C ALA A 19 21.24 9.40 -17.15
N ARG A 20 22.24 8.53 -16.94
CA ARG A 20 22.34 7.26 -17.67
C ARG A 20 21.45 6.17 -17.07
N HIS A 21 21.19 6.25 -15.77
CA HIS A 21 20.49 5.21 -15.03
C HIS A 21 19.68 5.84 -13.91
N ALA A 22 18.38 5.55 -13.86
CA ALA A 22 17.49 5.93 -12.77
C ALA A 22 17.29 4.75 -11.81
N VAL A 23 17.46 4.97 -10.50
CA VAL A 23 17.27 3.93 -9.48
C VAL A 23 16.24 4.42 -8.48
N ALA A 24 15.21 3.62 -8.21
CA ALA A 24 14.25 3.93 -7.16
C ALA A 24 13.78 2.66 -6.44
N LEU A 25 14.14 2.55 -5.16
CA LEU A 25 13.72 1.48 -4.27
C LEU A 25 12.56 1.97 -3.42
N HIS A 26 11.44 1.24 -3.41
CA HIS A 26 10.22 1.64 -2.69
C HIS A 26 9.65 2.99 -3.14
N ALA A 27 9.71 3.30 -4.44
CA ALA A 27 8.99 4.44 -5.00
C ALA A 27 7.49 4.21 -4.80
N CYS A 28 6.88 4.99 -3.90
CA CYS A 28 5.51 4.79 -3.47
C CYS A 28 4.52 5.53 -4.38
N GLY A 29 3.48 4.84 -4.85
CA GLY A 29 2.33 5.47 -5.50
C GLY A 29 2.71 6.34 -6.70
N ASP A 30 2.25 7.59 -6.74
CA ASP A 30 2.50 8.46 -7.89
C ASP A 30 3.99 8.72 -8.19
N LEU A 31 4.90 8.48 -7.24
CA LEU A 31 6.35 8.54 -7.48
C LEU A 31 6.82 7.55 -8.55
N HIS A 32 6.45 6.27 -8.43
CA HIS A 32 6.86 5.27 -9.43
C HIS A 32 6.21 5.56 -10.78
N ARG A 33 4.99 6.14 -10.78
CA ARG A 33 4.23 6.45 -12.00
C ARG A 33 4.95 7.52 -12.77
N ARG A 34 5.21 8.64 -12.10
CA ARG A 34 5.89 9.78 -12.69
C ARG A 34 7.30 9.43 -13.14
N LEU A 35 8.00 8.57 -12.39
CA LEU A 35 9.33 8.09 -12.78
C LEU A 35 9.30 7.31 -14.09
N ILE A 36 8.41 6.33 -14.24
CA ILE A 36 8.27 5.54 -15.47
C ILE A 36 7.97 6.46 -16.66
N GLU A 37 6.97 7.33 -16.52
CA GLU A 37 6.58 8.28 -17.57
C GLU A 37 7.73 9.20 -17.98
N THR A 38 8.50 9.70 -17.01
CA THR A 38 9.62 10.62 -17.28
C THR A 38 10.82 9.88 -17.88
N VAL A 39 11.11 8.67 -17.43
CA VAL A 39 12.15 7.79 -18.02
C VAL A 39 11.87 7.53 -19.49
N ILE A 40 10.62 7.19 -19.83
CA ILE A 40 10.19 6.97 -21.21
C ILE A 40 10.29 8.28 -22.00
N ALA A 41 9.71 9.38 -21.50
CA ALA A 41 9.67 10.67 -22.19
C ALA A 41 11.06 11.28 -22.44
N GLN A 42 12.02 11.06 -21.52
CA GLN A 42 13.40 11.53 -21.67
C GLN A 42 14.32 10.48 -22.27
N ALA A 43 13.77 9.29 -22.56
CA ALA A 43 14.50 8.18 -23.11
C ALA A 43 15.75 7.87 -22.25
N THR A 44 15.58 7.81 -20.92
CA THR A 44 16.70 7.48 -20.01
C THR A 44 17.19 6.06 -20.29
N ALA A 45 18.52 5.86 -20.33
CA ALA A 45 19.11 4.63 -20.85
C ALA A 45 18.77 3.37 -20.03
N SER A 46 18.63 3.53 -18.71
CA SER A 46 18.32 2.41 -17.81
C SER A 46 17.48 2.84 -16.60
N LEU A 47 16.70 1.90 -16.08
CA LEU A 47 15.84 2.05 -14.91
C LEU A 47 15.87 0.77 -14.06
N ASP A 48 16.23 0.90 -12.79
CA ASP A 48 16.00 -0.10 -11.76
C ASP A 48 14.94 0.41 -10.78
N LEU A 49 13.75 -0.19 -10.81
CA LEU A 49 12.58 0.24 -10.07
C LEU A 49 11.97 -0.89 -9.23
N SER A 50 11.90 -0.67 -7.91
CA SER A 50 11.03 -1.45 -7.02
C SER A 50 9.82 -0.59 -6.64
N PRO A 51 8.69 -0.72 -7.34
CA PRO A 51 7.49 0.06 -7.05
C PRO A 51 6.77 -0.52 -5.83
N CYS A 52 6.16 0.35 -5.01
CA CYS A 52 5.30 -0.10 -3.92
C CYS A 52 4.18 0.89 -3.64
N CYS A 53 3.32 0.56 -2.67
CA CYS A 53 2.20 1.40 -2.23
C CYS A 53 1.29 1.88 -3.37
N TYR A 54 0.86 0.97 -4.24
CA TYR A 54 0.06 1.24 -5.44
C TYR A 54 -1.26 2.00 -5.20
N HIS A 55 -1.74 2.02 -3.96
CA HIS A 55 -2.95 2.71 -3.52
C HIS A 55 -2.72 4.21 -3.20
N LEU A 56 -1.46 4.65 -3.04
CA LEU A 56 -1.09 6.04 -2.75
C LEU A 56 -1.05 6.89 -4.04
N THR A 57 -2.18 6.96 -4.71
CA THR A 57 -2.34 7.73 -5.96
C THR A 57 -3.54 8.67 -5.86
N GLY A 58 -3.49 9.79 -6.59
CA GLY A 58 -4.62 10.70 -6.72
C GLY A 58 -5.89 10.06 -7.30
N ALA A 59 -5.77 8.99 -8.08
CA ALA A 59 -6.90 8.29 -8.70
C ALA A 59 -7.66 7.38 -7.71
N THR A 60 -8.98 7.26 -7.90
CA THR A 60 -9.84 6.33 -7.11
C THR A 60 -9.76 4.89 -7.60
N HIS A 61 -9.47 4.71 -8.88
CA HIS A 61 -9.31 3.42 -9.55
C HIS A 61 -7.91 3.31 -10.13
N TYR A 62 -7.42 2.08 -10.20
CA TYR A 62 -6.18 1.79 -10.90
C TYR A 62 -6.30 2.12 -12.38
N GLN A 63 -5.28 2.79 -12.91
CA GLN A 63 -5.16 3.09 -14.33
C GLN A 63 -4.08 2.17 -14.92
N PRO A 64 -4.44 1.20 -15.78
CA PRO A 64 -3.49 0.31 -16.43
C PRO A 64 -2.50 1.05 -17.32
N TYR A 65 -1.23 0.63 -17.33
CA TYR A 65 -0.19 1.23 -18.16
C TYR A 65 -0.08 0.57 -19.53
N SER A 66 -0.02 -0.76 -19.54
CA SER A 66 0.17 -1.59 -20.72
C SER A 66 -1.14 -1.89 -21.44
N GLN A 67 -1.03 -2.24 -22.71
CA GLN A 67 -2.19 -2.69 -23.49
C GLN A 67 -2.76 -3.99 -22.94
N ALA A 68 -1.90 -4.94 -22.58
CA ALA A 68 -2.33 -6.21 -21.99
C ALA A 68 -3.14 -6.04 -20.70
N ALA A 69 -2.76 -5.09 -19.84
CA ALA A 69 -3.51 -4.81 -18.62
C ALA A 69 -4.84 -4.11 -18.92
N ARG A 70 -4.90 -3.21 -19.93
CA ARG A 70 -6.16 -2.63 -20.41
C ARG A 70 -7.12 -3.70 -20.93
N ASP A 71 -6.60 -4.67 -21.69
CA ASP A 71 -7.39 -5.73 -22.31
C ASP A 71 -7.82 -6.82 -21.32
N SER A 72 -7.17 -6.92 -20.15
CA SER A 72 -7.51 -7.93 -19.12
C SER A 72 -8.90 -7.76 -18.50
N GLY A 73 -9.50 -6.56 -18.61
CA GLY A 73 -10.77 -6.23 -17.97
C GLY A 73 -10.73 -6.14 -16.43
N LEU A 74 -9.55 -6.26 -15.82
CA LEU A 74 -9.41 -6.21 -14.36
C LEU A 74 -9.57 -4.76 -13.85
N ALA A 75 -10.68 -4.49 -13.19
CA ALA A 75 -10.94 -3.21 -12.53
C ALA A 75 -10.55 -3.29 -11.05
N LEU A 76 -9.56 -2.49 -10.64
CA LEU A 76 -9.08 -2.42 -9.26
C LEU A 76 -9.36 -1.04 -8.66
N ASN A 77 -9.88 -1.00 -7.44
CA ASN A 77 -9.96 0.22 -6.66
C ASN A 77 -8.73 0.38 -5.73
N ARG A 78 -8.67 1.50 -4.99
CA ARG A 78 -7.58 1.75 -4.04
C ARG A 78 -7.39 0.66 -2.99
N ASP A 79 -8.45 0.07 -2.46
CA ASP A 79 -8.34 -0.93 -1.42
C ASP A 79 -7.88 -2.29 -1.98
N ASP A 80 -8.25 -2.61 -3.21
CA ASP A 80 -7.66 -3.75 -3.94
C ASP A 80 -6.15 -3.53 -4.11
N CYS A 81 -5.72 -2.36 -4.62
CA CYS A 81 -4.30 -2.03 -4.74
C CYS A 81 -3.56 -2.02 -3.39
N ARG A 82 -4.26 -1.71 -2.29
CA ARG A 82 -3.70 -1.76 -0.94
C ARG A 82 -3.39 -3.20 -0.53
N LEU A 83 -4.20 -4.16 -0.94
CA LEU A 83 -4.00 -5.57 -0.62
C LEU A 83 -2.62 -6.08 -1.04
N ALA A 84 -2.14 -5.66 -2.22
CA ALA A 84 -0.83 -6.04 -2.75
C ALA A 84 0.35 -5.71 -1.82
N VAL A 85 0.19 -4.77 -0.88
CA VAL A 85 1.27 -4.29 0.01
C VAL A 85 1.03 -4.54 1.49
N GLN A 86 -0.04 -5.25 1.85
CA GLN A 86 -0.42 -5.49 3.25
C GLN A 86 0.38 -6.61 3.93
N GLU A 87 1.25 -7.31 3.21
CA GLU A 87 2.02 -8.39 3.81
C GLU A 87 2.98 -7.87 4.90
N THR A 88 2.91 -8.45 6.09
CA THR A 88 3.77 -8.12 7.24
C THR A 88 4.62 -9.33 7.63
N VAL A 89 5.89 -9.34 7.20
CA VAL A 89 6.85 -10.44 7.51
C VAL A 89 7.81 -10.07 8.64
N THR A 90 8.17 -8.79 8.77
CA THR A 90 9.24 -8.30 9.64
C THR A 90 8.80 -7.83 11.03
N ALA A 91 7.50 -7.78 11.32
CA ALA A 91 7.03 -7.22 12.58
C ALA A 91 7.31 -8.17 13.75
N ALA A 92 8.00 -7.70 14.80
CA ALA A 92 8.20 -8.43 16.05
C ALA A 92 6.86 -8.93 16.66
N ALA A 93 6.92 -10.02 17.43
CA ALA A 93 5.73 -10.63 18.04
C ALA A 93 4.94 -9.65 18.94
N SER A 94 5.63 -8.78 19.67
CA SER A 94 5.05 -7.71 20.47
C SER A 94 4.22 -6.74 19.62
N ASN A 95 4.76 -6.30 18.49
CA ASN A 95 4.06 -5.42 17.55
C ASN A 95 2.81 -6.08 16.95
N ARG A 96 2.86 -7.40 16.67
CA ARG A 96 1.69 -8.15 16.20
C ARG A 96 0.59 -8.21 17.26
N ARG A 97 0.94 -8.55 18.51
CA ARG A 97 -0.02 -8.57 19.64
C ARG A 97 -0.66 -7.20 19.87
N ARG A 98 0.15 -6.13 19.83
CA ARG A 98 -0.35 -4.76 20.01
C ARG A 98 -1.30 -4.33 18.89
N ARG A 99 -1.02 -4.70 17.64
CA ARG A 99 -1.94 -4.48 16.51
C ARG A 99 -3.27 -5.24 16.69
N GLN A 100 -3.22 -6.48 17.15
CA GLN A 100 -4.41 -7.28 17.43
C GLN A 100 -5.26 -6.66 18.54
N GLN A 101 -4.63 -6.24 19.65
CA GLN A 101 -5.31 -5.55 20.76
C GLN A 101 -6.03 -4.29 20.28
N LYS A 102 -5.34 -3.43 19.52
CA LYS A 102 -5.94 -2.21 18.95
C LYS A 102 -7.17 -2.50 18.09
N SER A 103 -7.07 -3.53 17.24
CA SER A 103 -8.18 -3.95 16.38
C SER A 103 -9.34 -4.48 17.21
N ALA A 104 -9.06 -5.37 18.17
CA ALA A 104 -10.06 -5.93 19.08
C ALA A 104 -10.77 -4.84 19.89
N TRP A 105 -10.04 -3.86 20.41
CA TRP A 105 -10.62 -2.78 21.20
C TRP A 105 -11.51 -1.87 20.35
N ARG A 106 -11.08 -1.53 19.13
CA ARG A 106 -11.93 -0.78 18.17
C ARG A 106 -13.20 -1.54 17.82
N LEU A 107 -13.12 -2.86 17.65
CA LEU A 107 -14.29 -3.72 17.38
C LEU A 107 -15.20 -3.90 18.59
N GLY A 108 -14.64 -3.92 19.81
CA GLY A 108 -15.40 -3.95 21.05
C GLY A 108 -16.17 -2.64 21.27
N PHE A 109 -15.50 -1.50 21.02
CA PHE A 109 -16.16 -0.20 21.04
C PHE A 109 -17.23 -0.08 19.93
N ASP A 110 -16.97 -0.61 18.73
CA ASP A 110 -17.98 -0.65 17.66
C ASP A 110 -19.25 -1.42 18.10
N ALA A 111 -19.10 -2.53 18.82
CA ALA A 111 -20.25 -3.24 19.36
C ALA A 111 -21.00 -2.42 20.42
N LEU A 112 -20.27 -1.72 21.30
CA LEU A 112 -20.85 -0.85 22.31
C LEU A 112 -21.61 0.33 21.68
N GLN A 113 -20.98 1.06 20.76
CA GLN A 113 -21.58 2.26 20.15
C GLN A 113 -22.85 1.94 19.36
N ARG A 114 -22.92 0.80 18.66
CA ARG A 114 -24.14 0.35 17.96
C ARG A 114 -25.30 0.16 18.94
N ARG A 115 -25.03 -0.47 20.10
CA ARG A 115 -26.05 -0.63 21.14
C ARG A 115 -26.48 0.69 21.75
N LEU A 116 -25.53 1.60 22.03
CA LEU A 116 -25.83 2.91 22.62
C LEU A 116 -26.66 3.79 21.68
N ARG A 117 -26.39 3.72 20.38
CA ARG A 117 -27.10 4.51 19.35
C ARG A 117 -28.38 3.84 18.86
N GLY A 118 -28.55 2.54 19.11
CA GLY A 118 -29.67 1.76 18.58
C GLY A 118 -29.62 1.56 17.06
N VAL A 119 -28.44 1.69 16.43
CA VAL A 119 -28.27 1.61 14.98
C VAL A 119 -27.11 0.67 14.64
N ASP A 120 -27.31 -0.19 13.65
CA ASP A 120 -26.31 -1.13 13.14
C ASP A 120 -25.38 -0.48 12.09
N ASP A 121 -24.87 0.72 12.40
CA ASP A 121 -23.98 1.47 11.53
C ASP A 121 -22.58 1.62 12.12
N TYR A 122 -21.58 1.46 11.25
CA TYR A 122 -20.18 1.65 11.63
C TYR A 122 -19.91 3.12 11.96
N LEU A 123 -19.34 3.38 13.13
CA LEU A 123 -18.88 4.70 13.54
C LEU A 123 -17.35 4.78 13.43
N PRO A 124 -16.80 5.48 12.43
CA PRO A 124 -15.35 5.50 12.21
C PRO A 124 -14.62 6.16 13.39
N VAL A 125 -13.69 5.45 14.04
CA VAL A 125 -12.84 6.01 15.10
C VAL A 125 -11.55 6.55 14.48
N PRO A 126 -11.18 7.83 14.71
CA PRO A 126 -9.98 8.41 14.11
C PRO A 126 -8.68 7.69 14.54
N SER A 127 -7.57 8.07 13.94
CA SER A 127 -6.24 7.68 14.42
C SER A 127 -6.06 8.18 15.85
N LEU A 128 -5.65 7.28 16.74
CA LEU A 128 -5.41 7.57 18.15
C LEU A 128 -3.93 7.34 18.46
N PRO A 129 -3.34 8.11 19.38
CA PRO A 129 -1.97 7.88 19.82
C PRO A 129 -1.84 6.49 20.46
N GLU A 130 -0.62 5.93 20.41
CA GLU A 130 -0.30 4.62 21.01
C GLU A 130 -0.72 4.54 22.48
N SER A 131 -0.52 5.62 23.24
CA SER A 131 -0.86 5.74 24.65
C SER A 131 -2.35 5.57 24.95
N ALA A 132 -3.24 5.72 23.98
CA ALA A 132 -4.66 5.43 24.16
C ALA A 132 -4.92 3.92 24.36
N PHE A 133 -4.01 3.06 23.91
CA PHE A 133 -4.12 1.60 24.01
C PHE A 133 -3.30 1.00 25.16
N ASP A 134 -2.52 1.83 25.85
CA ASP A 134 -1.69 1.45 27.00
C ASP A 134 -2.44 1.63 28.34
N THR A 135 -3.78 1.52 28.30
CA THR A 135 -4.69 1.77 29.43
C THR A 135 -5.60 0.56 29.66
N SER A 136 -6.73 0.71 30.37
CA SER A 136 -7.78 -0.31 30.37
C SER A 136 -8.69 -0.17 29.14
N PHE A 137 -9.41 -1.25 28.79
CA PHE A 137 -10.42 -1.18 27.73
C PHE A 137 -11.55 -0.18 28.07
N ALA A 138 -11.88 -0.03 29.35
CA ALA A 138 -12.87 0.94 29.82
C ALA A 138 -12.38 2.38 29.59
N ASP A 139 -11.12 2.69 29.93
CA ASP A 139 -10.54 4.02 29.70
C ASP A 139 -10.47 4.36 28.22
N PHE A 140 -10.08 3.37 27.39
CA PHE A 140 -10.12 3.51 25.95
C PHE A 140 -11.54 3.84 25.46
N CYS A 141 -12.56 3.09 25.89
CA CYS A 141 -13.94 3.35 25.50
C CYS A 141 -14.44 4.71 26.00
N GLY A 142 -14.07 5.13 27.20
CA GLY A 142 -14.37 6.46 27.74
C GLY A 142 -13.80 7.58 26.87
N ARG A 143 -12.52 7.47 26.50
CA ARG A 143 -11.86 8.43 25.61
C ARG A 143 -12.52 8.48 24.24
N VAL A 144 -12.80 7.32 23.64
CA VAL A 144 -13.42 7.28 22.30
C VAL A 144 -14.87 7.74 22.33
N ALA A 145 -15.63 7.42 23.38
CA ALA A 145 -16.99 7.91 23.57
C ALA A 145 -17.02 9.44 23.69
N ALA A 146 -16.10 10.05 24.45
CA ALA A 146 -15.96 11.50 24.53
C ALA A 146 -15.65 12.13 23.16
N LEU A 147 -14.71 11.55 22.40
CA LEU A 147 -14.39 12.00 21.03
C LEU A 147 -15.57 11.86 20.06
N LYS A 148 -16.47 10.91 20.31
CA LYS A 148 -17.66 10.65 19.50
C LYS A 148 -18.94 11.26 20.07
N GLN A 149 -18.83 12.04 21.14
CA GLN A 149 -19.96 12.66 21.84
C GLN A 149 -21.06 11.64 22.20
N LEU A 150 -20.64 10.43 22.61
CA LEU A 150 -21.54 9.39 23.07
C LEU A 150 -21.61 9.39 24.59
N THR A 151 -22.83 9.40 25.12
CA THR A 151 -23.06 9.23 26.55
C THR A 151 -22.96 7.77 26.93
N LEU A 152 -21.99 7.44 27.78
CA LEU A 152 -21.86 6.11 28.37
C LEU A 152 -22.81 5.97 29.57
N PRO A 153 -23.53 4.86 29.73
CA PRO A 153 -24.36 4.64 30.90
C PRO A 153 -23.48 4.41 32.15
N HIS A 154 -24.03 4.66 33.33
CA HIS A 154 -23.33 4.49 34.61
C HIS A 154 -22.76 3.08 34.82
N ARG A 155 -23.41 2.05 34.23
CA ARG A 155 -22.94 0.67 34.27
C ARG A 155 -22.82 0.13 32.86
N VAL A 156 -21.59 -0.13 32.45
CA VAL A 156 -21.26 -0.86 31.21
C VAL A 156 -20.57 -2.16 31.61
N ASP A 157 -20.99 -3.26 30.99
CA ASP A 157 -20.31 -4.55 31.09
C ASP A 157 -19.03 -4.53 30.24
N TRP A 158 -17.97 -3.94 30.76
CA TRP A 158 -16.68 -3.82 30.06
C TRP A 158 -16.09 -5.18 29.66
N PRO A 159 -16.08 -6.22 30.54
CA PRO A 159 -15.61 -7.55 30.16
C PRO A 159 -16.35 -8.13 28.96
N TYR A 160 -17.68 -7.97 28.90
CA TYR A 160 -18.48 -8.44 27.77
C TYR A 160 -18.05 -7.81 26.44
N TYR A 161 -17.96 -6.47 26.37
CA TYR A 161 -17.60 -5.79 25.12
C TYR A 161 -16.15 -6.01 24.72
N GLN A 162 -15.24 -6.14 25.70
CA GLN A 162 -13.85 -6.48 25.43
C GLN A 162 -13.74 -7.88 24.81
N HIS A 163 -14.44 -8.86 25.38
CA HIS A 163 -14.50 -10.22 24.86
C HIS A 163 -15.11 -10.25 23.45
N LEU A 164 -16.22 -9.54 23.25
CA LEU A 164 -16.86 -9.43 21.93
C LEU A 164 -15.92 -8.80 20.89
N GLY A 165 -15.12 -7.81 21.29
CA GLY A 165 -14.07 -7.22 20.46
C GLY A 165 -13.05 -8.25 19.98
N TRP A 166 -12.56 -9.12 20.87
CA TRP A 166 -11.66 -10.21 20.52
C TRP A 166 -12.30 -11.27 19.63
N LEU A 167 -13.55 -11.66 19.89
CA LEU A 167 -14.29 -12.57 19.02
C LEU A 167 -14.44 -12.01 17.60
N ARG A 168 -14.80 -10.74 17.47
CA ARG A 168 -14.91 -10.06 16.17
C ARG A 168 -13.55 -9.94 15.48
N GLN A 169 -12.48 -9.63 16.23
CA GLN A 169 -11.12 -9.55 15.69
C GLN A 169 -10.66 -10.89 15.10
N ALA A 170 -10.96 -12.00 15.79
CA ALA A 170 -10.66 -13.34 15.30
C ALA A 170 -11.46 -13.67 14.03
N ARG A 171 -12.74 -13.30 13.98
CA ARG A 171 -13.58 -13.47 12.78
C ARG A 171 -13.04 -12.67 11.60
N VAL A 172 -12.74 -11.37 11.77
CA VAL A 172 -12.14 -10.52 10.72
C VAL A 172 -10.82 -11.11 10.25
N SER A 173 -9.97 -11.56 11.15
CA SER A 173 -8.68 -12.16 10.79
C SER A 173 -8.82 -13.43 9.95
N ARG A 174 -9.86 -14.24 10.19
CA ARG A 174 -10.17 -15.41 9.36
C ARG A 174 -10.71 -15.00 7.98
N MET A 175 -11.54 -13.96 7.91
CA MET A 175 -12.07 -13.42 6.66
C MET A 175 -10.99 -12.77 5.78
N GLU A 176 -9.85 -12.36 6.36
CA GLU A 176 -8.69 -11.86 5.61
C GLU A 176 -7.86 -12.99 4.95
N LEU A 177 -7.98 -14.24 5.40
CA LEU A 177 -7.15 -15.34 4.89
C LEU A 177 -7.24 -15.53 3.36
N PRO A 178 -8.43 -15.49 2.73
CA PRO A 178 -8.51 -15.57 1.27
C PRO A 178 -7.78 -14.41 0.60
N ARG A 179 -7.91 -13.18 1.13
CA ARG A 179 -7.23 -11.99 0.61
C ARG A 179 -5.71 -12.15 0.65
N HIS A 180 -5.18 -12.84 1.67
CA HIS A 180 -3.74 -13.08 1.80
C HIS A 180 -3.17 -13.88 0.62
N ALA A 181 -3.93 -14.83 0.09
CA ALA A 181 -3.51 -15.66 -1.04
C ALA A 181 -3.31 -14.85 -2.33
N PHE A 182 -4.12 -13.79 -2.52
CA PHE A 182 -4.07 -12.96 -3.71
C PHE A 182 -3.03 -11.83 -3.66
N ARG A 183 -2.45 -11.52 -2.49
CA ARG A 183 -1.52 -10.39 -2.33
C ARG A 183 -0.38 -10.42 -3.34
N ARG A 184 0.29 -11.57 -3.43
CA ARG A 184 1.46 -11.71 -4.30
C ARG A 184 1.07 -11.77 -5.77
N ALA A 185 -0.03 -12.44 -6.10
CA ALA A 185 -0.54 -12.47 -7.46
C ALA A 185 -0.91 -11.06 -7.95
N LEU A 186 -1.55 -10.26 -7.08
CA LEU A 186 -1.90 -8.88 -7.38
C LEU A 186 -0.68 -7.97 -7.48
N GLU A 187 0.30 -8.13 -6.58
CA GLU A 187 1.58 -7.40 -6.66
C GLU A 187 2.31 -7.71 -7.97
N LEU A 188 2.37 -8.99 -8.37
CA LEU A 188 2.96 -9.41 -9.64
C LEU A 188 2.20 -8.81 -10.83
N TRP A 189 0.87 -8.84 -10.83
CA TRP A 189 0.08 -8.23 -11.90
C TRP A 189 0.38 -6.73 -12.05
N LEU A 190 0.45 -5.99 -10.93
CA LEU A 190 0.78 -4.55 -10.91
C LEU A 190 2.22 -4.26 -11.40
N VAL A 191 3.18 -5.13 -11.04
CA VAL A 191 4.57 -5.03 -11.51
C VAL A 191 4.68 -5.34 -12.99
N LEU A 192 4.01 -6.40 -13.45
CA LEU A 192 4.02 -6.84 -14.84
C LEU A 192 3.36 -5.81 -15.77
N ASP A 193 2.30 -5.13 -15.32
CA ASP A 193 1.70 -4.04 -16.09
C ASP A 193 2.72 -2.91 -16.40
N ARG A 194 3.52 -2.53 -15.41
CA ARG A 194 4.60 -1.52 -15.61
C ARG A 194 5.72 -2.05 -16.49
N ALA A 195 6.09 -3.32 -16.31
CA ALA A 195 7.13 -3.96 -17.09
C ALA A 195 6.74 -4.06 -18.58
N LEU A 196 5.49 -4.46 -18.85
CA LEU A 196 4.95 -4.52 -20.20
C LEU A 196 4.87 -3.14 -20.84
N TYR A 197 4.44 -2.11 -20.09
CA TYR A 197 4.42 -0.74 -20.62
C TYR A 197 5.81 -0.22 -21.00
N LEU A 198 6.84 -0.52 -20.19
CA LEU A 198 8.23 -0.22 -20.54
C LEU A 198 8.65 -0.97 -21.81
N ALA A 199 8.28 -2.24 -21.94
CA ALA A 199 8.57 -3.04 -23.13
C ALA A 199 7.86 -2.52 -24.39
N GLU A 200 6.61 -2.05 -24.27
CA GLU A 200 5.86 -1.36 -25.32
C GLU A 200 6.53 -0.03 -25.75
N CYS A 201 7.41 0.52 -24.92
CA CYS A 201 8.18 1.74 -25.17
C CYS A 201 9.66 1.46 -25.50
N ASP A 202 9.96 0.33 -26.15
CA ASP A 202 11.30 -0.05 -26.64
C ASP A 202 12.37 -0.31 -25.55
N TYR A 203 11.97 -0.62 -24.32
CA TYR A 203 12.89 -1.12 -23.31
C TYR A 203 12.97 -2.65 -23.33
N HIS A 204 14.17 -3.19 -23.19
CA HIS A 204 14.35 -4.56 -22.77
C HIS A 204 14.16 -4.64 -21.25
N VAL A 205 13.16 -5.41 -20.82
CA VAL A 205 12.73 -5.45 -19.41
C VAL A 205 12.95 -6.82 -18.79
N GLN A 206 13.44 -6.84 -17.57
CA GLN A 206 13.54 -8.01 -16.70
C GLN A 206 12.81 -7.74 -15.39
N VAL A 207 12.00 -8.69 -14.94
CA VAL A 207 11.37 -8.66 -13.62
C VAL A 207 11.99 -9.76 -12.76
N GLY A 208 12.38 -9.41 -11.55
CA GLY A 208 12.96 -10.37 -10.61
C GLY A 208 12.88 -9.89 -9.17
N THR A 209 13.58 -10.59 -8.28
CA THR A 209 13.73 -10.18 -6.88
C THR A 209 15.09 -9.54 -6.64
N PHE A 210 15.15 -8.50 -5.82
CA PHE A 210 16.43 -7.84 -5.46
C PHE A 210 16.94 -8.20 -4.06
N CYS A 211 16.09 -8.79 -3.21
CA CYS A 211 16.45 -9.21 -1.86
C CYS A 211 15.55 -10.36 -1.36
N ASP A 212 15.95 -10.96 -0.24
CA ASP A 212 15.15 -11.99 0.42
C ASP A 212 13.83 -11.42 0.94
N ARG A 213 12.75 -12.20 0.75
CA ARG A 213 11.40 -11.85 1.20
C ARG A 213 11.32 -11.58 2.71
N GLN A 214 12.20 -12.20 3.49
CA GLN A 214 12.28 -12.00 4.94
C GLN A 214 12.72 -10.59 5.32
N LEU A 215 13.54 -9.93 4.48
CA LEU A 215 13.94 -8.54 4.67
C LEU A 215 12.78 -7.59 4.35
N THR A 216 12.12 -7.83 3.21
CA THR A 216 10.88 -7.15 2.85
C THR A 216 10.10 -8.01 1.86
N PRO A 217 8.77 -8.19 2.01
CA PRO A 217 7.99 -8.88 1.01
C PRO A 217 7.84 -8.07 -0.28
N ARG A 218 8.09 -6.74 -0.24
CA ARG A 218 8.16 -5.86 -1.41
C ARG A 218 9.54 -5.96 -2.06
N ASN A 219 9.89 -7.17 -2.49
CA ASN A 219 11.22 -7.48 -3.01
C ASN A 219 11.30 -7.57 -4.55
N LEU A 220 10.22 -7.20 -5.27
CA LEU A 220 10.22 -7.20 -6.73
C LEU A 220 10.95 -5.99 -7.28
N MET A 221 11.65 -6.20 -8.39
CA MET A 221 12.41 -5.20 -9.13
C MET A 221 12.10 -5.34 -10.62
N ILE A 222 11.84 -4.21 -11.27
CA ILE A 222 11.83 -4.06 -12.71
C ILE A 222 13.18 -3.46 -13.11
N ARG A 223 13.92 -4.15 -13.97
CA ARG A 223 15.12 -3.62 -14.61
C ARG A 223 14.82 -3.41 -16.07
N ALA A 224 14.95 -2.19 -16.55
CA ALA A 224 14.67 -1.83 -17.93
C ALA A 224 15.91 -1.14 -18.51
N HIS A 225 16.30 -1.51 -19.72
CA HIS A 225 17.34 -0.83 -20.45
C HIS A 225 16.94 -0.68 -21.91
N ARG A 226 17.28 0.46 -22.50
CA ARG A 226 17.14 0.70 -23.93
C ARG A 226 18.53 0.77 -24.54
N GLN A 227 18.71 0.17 -25.71
CA GLN A 227 19.91 0.43 -26.48
C GLN A 227 19.88 1.89 -26.92
N PRO A 228 20.98 2.66 -26.76
CA PRO A 228 21.05 3.97 -27.39
C PRO A 228 20.87 3.74 -28.89
N GLY A 229 19.84 4.35 -29.47
CA GLY A 229 19.61 4.26 -30.90
C GLY A 229 20.90 4.61 -31.64
N LEU A 230 21.33 3.73 -32.55
CA LEU A 230 22.27 4.12 -33.60
C LEU A 230 21.64 5.33 -34.28
N VAL A 231 22.19 6.51 -34.01
CA VAL A 231 21.93 7.67 -34.86
C VAL A 231 22.46 7.25 -36.22
N ALA A 232 21.56 6.92 -37.14
CA ALA A 232 21.92 6.77 -38.54
C ALA A 232 22.52 8.11 -38.96
N GLY A 233 23.85 8.14 -39.11
CA GLY A 233 24.52 9.29 -39.69
C GLY A 233 23.99 9.49 -41.11
N PRO A 234 23.84 10.76 -41.57
CA PRO A 234 23.43 11.01 -42.94
C PRO A 234 24.44 10.37 -43.88
N ALA A 235 23.93 9.56 -44.82
CA ALA A 235 24.67 9.03 -45.96
C ALA A 235 25.02 10.15 -46.95
#